data_AF-A0ABD6S990-F1
#
_entry.id   AF-A0ABD6S990-F1
#
_cell.length_a   1.000
_cell.length_b   1.000
_cell.length_c   1.000
_cell.angle_alpha   90.00
_cell.angle_beta   90.00
_cell.angle_gamma   90.00
#
_symmetry.space_group_name_H-M   'P 1'
#
loop_
_entity.id
_entity.type
_entity.pdbx_description
1 polymer ?
#
loop_
_entity_poly.entity_id
_entity_poly.type
_entity_poly.pdbx_seq_one_letter_code
_entity_poly.pdbx_strand_id
1 'polypeptide(L)'
;MKFGKNKVKPVGVGNPTTKPKTLEEVQKAEEQKSKKRVEMSKKELRKEERKEFLRTFFRPQYFITVLVVTCISALYLYFTTGTILASIIMGFIGGTLYSFYYSFLERKLITQQKELATLESYCLDVSFHMQTEKTVGQTLKKVSESYTGKVGTDIKHTYTVLKNTGELDFSHFSKYEFTALDIFHRNMLIKYQDGGDSKRLFKRPLKNMSTELVKRDELQRKNSIQRRQENTALVIALAIPLLMRLMVADLYADFTAMPMFAVGAMALCYFGCLAISFMVQRRALDISVRAY
;
A
#
# COMPACT_ATOMS: atom_id res chain seq x y z
N MET A 1 -60.29 -39.60 9.83
CA MET A 1 -60.02 -39.70 8.39
C MET A 1 -60.43 -38.40 7.71
N LYS A 2 -59.47 -37.67 7.13
CA LYS A 2 -59.60 -36.82 5.93
C LYS A 2 -58.23 -36.18 5.64
N PHE A 3 -57.53 -36.78 4.67
CA PHE A 3 -56.28 -36.28 4.10
C PHE A 3 -56.57 -35.01 3.27
N GLY A 4 -55.99 -33.87 3.68
CA GLY A 4 -56.00 -32.62 2.93
C GLY A 4 -54.74 -32.48 2.08
N LYS A 5 -54.93 -32.45 0.76
CA LYS A 5 -53.93 -32.53 -0.31
C LYS A 5 -52.90 -31.38 -0.27
N ASN A 6 -51.62 -31.75 -0.28
CA ASN A 6 -50.49 -30.87 -0.64
C ASN A 6 -50.70 -30.29 -2.05
N LYS A 7 -50.85 -28.97 -2.16
CA LYS A 7 -50.70 -28.25 -3.43
C LYS A 7 -49.23 -27.88 -3.62
N VAL A 8 -48.52 -28.73 -4.37
CA VAL A 8 -47.24 -28.39 -5.00
C VAL A 8 -47.52 -27.28 -6.01
N LYS A 9 -46.89 -26.10 -5.84
CA LYS A 9 -46.91 -25.04 -6.85
C LYS A 9 -45.95 -25.44 -7.98
N PRO A 10 -46.38 -25.47 -9.26
CA PRO A 10 -45.47 -25.69 -10.36
C PRO A 10 -44.53 -24.48 -10.50
N VAL A 11 -43.25 -24.79 -10.75
CA VAL A 11 -42.20 -23.84 -11.12
C VAL A 11 -42.66 -23.14 -12.39
N GLY A 12 -43.08 -21.88 -12.24
CA GLY A 12 -43.45 -21.01 -13.33
C GLY A 12 -42.26 -20.73 -14.23
N VAL A 13 -42.30 -21.33 -15.42
CA VAL A 13 -41.53 -20.98 -16.60
C VAL A 13 -41.59 -19.47 -16.81
N GLY A 14 -40.43 -18.83 -16.88
CA GLY A 14 -40.29 -17.39 -17.02
C GLY A 14 -40.96 -16.85 -18.30
N ASN A 15 -41.52 -15.65 -18.18
CA ASN A 15 -42.05 -14.86 -19.29
C ASN A 15 -41.03 -14.72 -20.44
N PRO A 16 -41.37 -15.06 -21.69
CA PRO A 16 -40.50 -14.88 -22.84
C PRO A 16 -40.77 -13.52 -23.49
N THR A 17 -40.28 -12.43 -22.88
CA THR A 17 -40.18 -11.13 -23.56
C THR A 17 -38.92 -10.40 -23.13
N THR A 18 -37.77 -10.96 -23.48
CA THR A 18 -36.53 -10.20 -23.63
C THR A 18 -35.98 -10.53 -24.99
N LYS A 19 -35.99 -9.53 -25.88
CA LYS A 19 -35.29 -9.59 -27.18
C LYS A 19 -33.88 -10.16 -26.95
N PRO A 20 -33.38 -11.06 -27.82
CA PRO A 20 -32.04 -11.60 -27.67
C PRO A 20 -31.07 -10.44 -27.74
N LYS A 21 -30.43 -10.12 -26.60
CA LYS A 21 -29.31 -9.19 -26.56
C LYS A 21 -28.24 -9.76 -27.47
N THR A 22 -27.84 -9.02 -28.50
CA THR A 22 -26.72 -9.37 -29.36
C THR A 22 -25.49 -9.61 -28.49
N LEU A 23 -24.62 -10.53 -28.90
CA LEU A 23 -23.41 -10.93 -28.17
C LEU A 23 -22.57 -9.70 -27.72
N GLU A 24 -22.56 -8.66 -28.55
CA GLU A 24 -21.91 -7.37 -28.28
C GLU A 24 -22.55 -6.58 -27.12
N GLU A 25 -23.88 -6.62 -26.95
CA GLU A 25 -24.55 -5.94 -25.84
C GLU A 25 -24.32 -6.68 -24.51
N VAL A 26 -24.21 -8.00 -24.56
CA VAL A 26 -23.85 -8.82 -23.39
C VAL A 26 -22.40 -8.57 -23.01
N GLN A 27 -21.48 -8.54 -23.98
CA GLN A 27 -20.07 -8.22 -23.76
C GLN A 27 -19.88 -6.80 -23.23
N LYS A 28 -20.53 -5.78 -23.81
CA LYS A 28 -20.47 -4.40 -23.30
C LYS A 28 -21.07 -4.26 -21.90
N ALA A 29 -22.14 -5.00 -21.59
CA ALA A 29 -22.73 -5.02 -20.26
C ALA A 29 -21.85 -5.72 -19.22
N GLU A 30 -21.15 -6.80 -19.59
CA GLU A 30 -20.14 -7.45 -18.74
C GLU A 30 -18.91 -6.57 -18.55
N GLU A 31 -18.44 -5.89 -19.59
CA GLU A 31 -17.30 -4.99 -19.53
C GLU A 31 -17.62 -3.74 -18.69
N GLN A 32 -18.84 -3.22 -18.75
CA GLN A 32 -19.28 -2.15 -17.85
C GLN A 32 -19.45 -2.63 -16.41
N LYS A 33 -19.93 -3.87 -16.19
CA LYS A 33 -20.02 -4.44 -14.84
C LYS A 33 -18.63 -4.72 -14.24
N SER A 34 -17.67 -5.20 -15.04
CA SER A 34 -16.30 -5.42 -14.60
C SER A 34 -15.61 -4.09 -14.27
N LYS A 35 -15.73 -3.07 -15.13
CA LYS A 35 -15.23 -1.71 -14.87
C LYS A 35 -15.84 -1.12 -13.59
N LYS A 36 -17.15 -1.27 -13.38
CA LYS A 36 -17.83 -0.82 -12.15
C LYS A 36 -17.35 -1.59 -10.90
N ARG A 37 -17.11 -2.90 -10.98
CA ARG A 37 -16.54 -3.69 -9.86
C ARG A 37 -15.11 -3.24 -9.52
N VAL A 38 -14.29 -2.99 -10.53
CA VAL A 38 -12.92 -2.46 -10.34
C VAL A 38 -12.94 -1.05 -9.74
N GLU A 39 -13.84 -0.18 -10.18
CA GLU A 39 -14.00 1.15 -9.58
C GLU A 39 -14.52 1.13 -8.15
N MET A 40 -15.48 0.24 -7.83
CA MET A 40 -15.99 0.05 -6.48
C MET A 40 -14.88 -0.44 -5.55
N SER A 41 -14.11 -1.45 -5.96
CA SER A 41 -12.94 -1.93 -5.21
C SER A 41 -11.89 -0.84 -5.00
N LYS A 42 -11.59 -0.02 -6.03
CA LYS A 42 -10.69 1.15 -5.88
C LYS A 42 -11.25 2.22 -4.93
N LYS A 43 -12.56 2.45 -4.93
CA LYS A 43 -13.23 3.40 -4.02
C LYS A 43 -13.24 2.89 -2.58
N GLU A 44 -13.40 1.59 -2.38
CA GLU A 44 -13.33 0.94 -1.06
C GLU A 44 -11.90 0.98 -0.51
N LEU A 45 -10.90 0.63 -1.31
CA LEU A 45 -9.48 0.80 -0.96
C LEU A 45 -9.15 2.24 -0.56
N ARG A 46 -9.62 3.24 -1.34
CA ARG A 46 -9.44 4.66 -0.98
C ARG A 46 -10.16 5.06 0.31
N LYS A 47 -11.30 4.44 0.63
CA LYS A 47 -12.03 4.69 1.89
C LYS A 47 -11.31 4.07 3.08
N GLU A 48 -10.76 2.88 2.92
CA GLU A 48 -9.93 2.22 3.92
C GLU A 48 -8.63 2.99 4.16
N GLU A 49 -7.95 3.42 3.11
CA GLU A 49 -6.77 4.30 3.20
C GLU A 49 -7.09 5.61 3.92
N ARG A 50 -8.26 6.23 3.68
CA ARG A 50 -8.72 7.42 4.41
C ARG A 50 -9.00 7.15 5.90
N LYS A 51 -9.58 6.00 6.24
CA LYS A 51 -9.85 5.63 7.64
C LYS A 51 -8.55 5.33 8.39
N GLU A 52 -7.63 4.61 7.77
CA GLU A 52 -6.29 4.37 8.32
C GLU A 52 -5.48 5.66 8.45
N PHE A 53 -5.63 6.57 7.49
CA PHE A 53 -5.04 7.90 7.57
C PHE A 53 -5.56 8.69 8.77
N LEU A 54 -6.88 8.79 8.94
CA LEU A 54 -7.47 9.50 10.09
C LEU A 54 -7.00 8.89 11.41
N ARG A 55 -6.98 7.55 11.50
CA ARG A 55 -6.50 6.84 12.71
C ARG A 55 -5.02 7.11 13.00
N THR A 56 -4.21 7.28 11.97
CA THR A 56 -2.79 7.63 12.11
C THR A 56 -2.59 9.10 12.43
N PHE A 57 -3.44 9.98 11.89
CA PHE A 57 -3.40 11.43 12.11
C PHE A 57 -3.69 11.80 13.58
N PHE A 58 -4.62 11.09 14.23
CA PHE A 58 -4.93 11.27 15.65
C PHE A 58 -3.89 10.70 16.61
N ARG A 59 -2.81 10.08 16.13
CA ARG A 59 -1.69 9.71 17.02
C ARG A 59 -0.93 10.98 17.40
N PRO A 60 -0.63 11.21 18.69
CA PRO A 60 -0.01 12.45 19.18
C PRO A 60 1.26 12.84 18.43
N GLN A 61 2.11 11.85 18.12
CA GLN A 61 3.35 12.07 17.38
C GLN A 61 3.13 12.70 16.00
N TYR A 62 2.06 12.31 15.28
CA TYR A 62 1.78 12.79 13.93
C TYR A 62 1.13 14.15 13.94
N PHE A 63 0.24 14.39 14.91
CA PHE A 63 -0.35 15.70 15.14
C PHE A 63 0.75 16.75 15.39
N ILE A 64 1.75 16.42 16.23
CA ILE A 64 2.90 17.29 16.48
C ILE A 64 3.71 17.53 15.19
N THR A 65 4.00 16.49 14.40
CA THR A 65 4.73 16.65 13.13
C THR A 65 3.97 17.56 12.15
N VAL A 66 2.65 17.40 12.03
CA VAL A 66 1.82 18.28 11.17
C VAL A 66 1.93 19.72 11.65
N LEU A 67 1.79 19.96 12.96
CA LEU A 67 1.83 21.29 13.54
C LEU A 67 3.18 21.97 13.28
N VAL A 68 4.29 21.26 13.49
CA VAL A 68 5.65 21.77 13.22
C VAL A 68 5.84 22.10 11.74
N VAL A 69 5.46 21.21 10.83
CA VAL A 69 5.59 21.44 9.39
C VAL A 69 4.71 22.59 8.92
N THR A 70 3.50 22.72 9.47
CA THR A 70 2.59 23.84 9.19
C THR A 70 3.18 25.16 9.71
N CYS A 71 3.75 25.20 10.91
CA CYS A 71 4.41 26.39 11.44
C CYS A 71 5.61 26.82 10.57
N ILE A 72 6.47 25.87 10.19
CA ILE A 72 7.64 26.16 9.32
C ILE A 72 7.17 26.66 7.95
N SER A 73 6.15 26.02 7.37
CA SER A 73 5.61 26.42 6.06
C SER A 73 4.93 27.79 6.12
N ALA A 74 4.19 28.09 7.19
CA ALA A 74 3.55 29.38 7.39
C ALA A 74 4.58 30.49 7.61
N LEU A 75 5.67 30.23 8.35
CA LEU A 75 6.77 31.17 8.51
C LEU A 75 7.48 31.45 7.18
N TYR A 76 7.75 30.41 6.40
CA TYR A 76 8.36 30.56 5.06
C TYR A 76 7.49 31.40 4.12
N LEU A 77 6.19 31.09 4.05
CA LEU A 77 5.26 31.82 3.19
C LEU A 77 5.02 33.25 3.68
N TYR A 78 4.99 33.46 5.00
CA TYR A 78 4.88 34.80 5.56
C TYR A 78 6.10 35.64 5.22
N PHE A 79 7.30 35.07 5.38
CA PHE A 79 8.53 35.77 5.06
C PHE A 79 8.67 36.07 3.57
N THR A 80 8.08 35.26 2.68
CA THR A 80 8.18 35.50 1.22
C THR A 80 7.05 36.40 0.72
N THR A 81 5.81 36.19 1.15
CA THR A 81 4.64 36.92 0.62
C THR A 81 4.18 38.11 1.46
N GLY A 82 4.61 38.23 2.73
CA GLY A 82 4.19 39.30 3.65
C GLY A 82 2.72 39.21 4.11
N THR A 83 1.94 38.22 3.65
CA THR A 83 0.53 38.09 3.99
C THR A 83 0.30 36.98 5.00
N ILE A 84 -0.17 37.33 6.21
CA ILE A 84 -0.37 36.39 7.32
C ILE A 84 -1.43 35.34 6.98
N LEU A 85 -2.60 35.79 6.50
CA LEU A 85 -3.76 34.92 6.28
C LEU A 85 -3.50 33.86 5.20
N ALA A 86 -2.95 34.27 4.05
CA ALA A 86 -2.67 33.35 2.94
C ALA A 86 -1.59 32.34 3.32
N SER A 87 -0.59 32.76 4.11
CA SER A 87 0.50 31.89 4.58
C SER A 87 0.03 30.82 5.55
N ILE A 88 -0.92 31.14 6.44
CA ILE A 88 -1.51 30.17 7.37
C ILE A 88 -2.33 29.12 6.60
N ILE A 89 -3.20 29.57 5.68
CA ILE A 89 -4.06 28.65 4.90
C ILE A 89 -3.20 27.72 4.04
N MET A 90 -2.24 28.27 3.30
CA MET A 90 -1.35 27.47 2.45
C MET A 90 -0.42 26.57 3.27
N GLY A 91 0.08 27.04 4.41
CA GLY A 91 0.90 26.23 5.33
C GLY A 91 0.12 25.07 5.96
N PHE A 92 -1.17 25.24 6.22
CA PHE A 92 -2.03 24.16 6.71
C PHE A 92 -2.29 23.10 5.63
N ILE A 93 -2.59 23.53 4.40
CA ILE A 93 -2.79 22.62 3.27
C ILE A 93 -1.48 21.87 2.96
N GLY A 94 -0.35 22.58 2.89
CA GLY A 94 0.96 21.99 2.63
C GLY A 94 1.41 21.02 3.73
N GLY A 95 1.22 21.39 5.00
CA GLY A 95 1.61 20.56 6.15
C GLY A 95 0.79 19.28 6.27
N THR A 96 -0.51 19.33 6.01
CA THR A 96 -1.37 18.13 6.02
C THR A 96 -1.00 17.18 4.88
N LEU A 97 -0.77 17.69 3.67
CA LEU A 97 -0.30 16.89 2.53
C LEU A 97 1.08 16.27 2.81
N TYR A 98 2.05 17.07 3.26
CA TYR A 98 3.39 16.59 3.55
C TYR A 98 3.38 15.47 4.60
N SER A 99 2.63 15.64 5.69
CA SER A 99 2.54 14.64 6.76
C SER A 99 1.88 13.34 6.29
N PHE A 100 0.85 13.41 5.46
CA PHE A 100 0.23 12.22 4.86
C PHE A 100 1.26 11.39 4.08
N TYR A 101 2.10 12.02 3.26
CA TYR A 101 2.97 11.31 2.35
C TYR A 101 4.30 10.86 2.97
N TYR A 102 4.88 11.66 3.85
CA TYR A 102 6.13 11.28 4.51
C TYR A 102 5.89 10.38 5.72
N SER A 103 4.90 10.69 6.57
CA SER A 103 4.78 9.99 7.85
C SER A 103 3.96 8.69 7.77
N PHE A 104 2.91 8.65 6.95
CA PHE A 104 2.06 7.44 6.85
C PHE A 104 2.59 6.44 5.81
N LEU A 105 2.89 6.93 4.61
CA LEU A 105 3.30 6.07 3.49
C LEU A 105 4.67 5.39 3.73
N GLU A 106 5.65 6.10 4.30
CA GLU A 106 6.97 5.51 4.63
C GLU A 106 6.85 4.41 5.69
N ARG A 107 6.00 4.60 6.71
CA ARG A 107 5.74 3.54 7.71
C ARG A 107 5.00 2.34 7.14
N LYS A 108 4.04 2.56 6.23
CA LYS A 108 3.36 1.46 5.53
C LYS A 108 4.37 0.58 4.82
N LEU A 109 5.33 1.19 4.14
CA LEU A 109 6.41 0.51 3.43
C LEU A 109 7.35 -0.26 4.37
N ILE A 110 7.82 0.35 5.45
CA ILE A 110 8.67 -0.32 6.45
C ILE A 110 7.94 -1.52 7.05
N THR A 111 6.64 -1.38 7.32
CA THR A 111 5.81 -2.46 7.85
C THR A 111 5.69 -3.60 6.85
N GLN A 112 5.44 -3.30 5.57
CA GLN A 112 5.39 -4.30 4.50
C GLN A 112 6.73 -5.03 4.34
N GLN A 113 7.87 -4.32 4.35
CA GLN A 113 9.19 -4.95 4.30
C GLN A 113 9.45 -5.87 5.48
N LYS A 114 9.08 -5.44 6.69
CA LYS A 114 9.18 -6.28 7.88
C LYS A 114 8.31 -7.53 7.78
N GLU A 115 7.08 -7.39 7.28
CA GLU A 115 6.17 -8.52 7.03
C GLU A 115 6.78 -9.51 6.03
N LEU A 116 7.39 -9.03 4.94
CA LEU A 116 8.02 -9.87 3.93
C LEU A 116 9.28 -10.59 4.43
N ALA A 117 10.15 -9.92 5.18
CA ALA A 117 11.32 -10.55 5.80
C ALA A 117 10.90 -11.62 6.83
N THR A 118 9.80 -11.37 7.56
CA THR A 118 9.20 -12.35 8.46
C THR A 118 8.68 -13.57 7.70
N LEU A 119 8.03 -13.35 6.54
CA LEU A 119 7.55 -14.42 5.67
C LEU A 119 8.70 -15.25 5.07
N GLU A 120 9.83 -14.64 4.71
CA GLU A 120 11.02 -15.38 4.25
C GLU A 120 11.59 -16.26 5.36
N SER A 121 11.75 -15.69 6.56
CA SER A 121 12.21 -16.44 7.74
C SER A 121 11.30 -17.63 8.01
N TYR A 122 9.98 -17.42 7.92
CA TYR A 122 8.98 -18.47 8.04
C TYR A 122 9.20 -19.59 7.00
N CYS A 123 9.38 -19.25 5.73
CA CYS A 123 9.62 -20.23 4.68
C CYS A 123 10.94 -21.01 4.89
N LEU A 124 11.98 -20.34 5.39
CA LEU A 124 13.26 -20.97 5.73
C LEU A 124 13.11 -21.99 6.87
N ASP A 125 12.42 -21.60 7.95
CA ASP A 125 12.17 -22.48 9.10
C ASP A 125 11.31 -23.69 8.72
N VAL A 126 10.26 -23.46 7.92
CA VAL A 126 9.44 -24.55 7.37
C VAL A 126 10.29 -25.50 6.54
N SER A 127 11.09 -24.99 5.61
CA SER A 127 11.97 -25.84 4.79
C SER A 127 12.98 -26.60 5.64
N PHE A 128 13.59 -25.97 6.64
CA PHE A 128 14.53 -26.62 7.55
C PHE A 128 13.86 -27.78 8.31
N HIS A 129 12.69 -27.54 8.91
CA HIS A 129 11.97 -28.58 9.64
C HIS A 129 11.43 -29.70 8.73
N MET A 130 10.98 -29.37 7.52
CA MET A 130 10.54 -30.35 6.53
C MET A 130 11.68 -31.18 5.94
N GLN A 131 12.92 -30.69 5.98
CA GLN A 131 14.12 -31.47 5.62
C GLN A 131 14.54 -32.42 6.74
N THR A 132 14.21 -32.11 8.00
CA THR A 132 14.41 -33.01 9.16
C THR A 132 13.33 -34.10 9.29
N GLU A 133 12.70 -34.50 8.17
CA GLU A 133 11.66 -35.53 8.05
C GLU A 133 10.39 -35.35 8.92
N LYS A 134 10.13 -34.12 9.39
CA LYS A 134 8.88 -33.83 10.11
C LYS A 134 7.70 -33.76 9.14
N THR A 135 6.53 -34.17 9.61
CA THR A 135 5.29 -34.00 8.85
C THR A 135 4.91 -32.52 8.74
N VAL A 136 4.14 -32.16 7.71
CA VAL A 136 3.67 -30.78 7.50
C VAL A 136 2.97 -30.22 8.75
N GLY A 137 2.13 -31.03 9.41
CA GLY A 137 1.44 -30.63 10.64
C GLY A 137 2.39 -30.39 11.83
N GLN A 138 3.42 -31.23 12.02
CA GLN A 138 4.42 -31.03 13.07
C GLN A 138 5.28 -29.80 12.82
N THR A 139 5.63 -29.55 11.56
CA THR A 139 6.38 -28.36 11.15
C THR A 139 5.55 -27.10 11.38
N LEU A 140 4.30 -27.06 10.91
CA LEU A 140 3.41 -25.90 11.13
C LEU A 140 3.15 -25.64 12.60
N LYS A 141 3.02 -26.68 13.44
CA LYS A 141 2.90 -26.52 14.89
C LYS A 141 4.10 -25.74 15.46
N LYS A 142 5.32 -26.24 15.22
CA LYS A 142 6.55 -25.61 15.73
C LYS A 142 6.73 -24.19 15.24
N VAL A 143 6.50 -23.97 13.94
CA VAL A 143 6.67 -22.65 13.34
C VAL A 143 5.58 -21.69 13.84
N SER A 144 4.34 -22.13 14.04
CA SER A 144 3.28 -21.25 14.57
C SER A 144 3.54 -20.72 15.98
N GLU A 145 4.36 -21.41 16.78
CA GLU A 145 4.75 -21.00 18.12
C GLU A 145 5.87 -19.94 18.10
N SER A 146 6.72 -19.93 17.07
CA SER A 146 7.87 -19.04 16.94
C SER A 146 7.54 -17.64 16.39
N TYR A 147 6.41 -17.47 15.71
CA TYR A 147 6.05 -16.22 15.04
C TYR A 147 4.92 -15.48 15.76
N THR A 148 5.07 -14.16 15.91
CA THR A 148 4.09 -13.25 16.53
C THR A 148 3.68 -12.13 15.56
N GLY A 149 2.65 -11.36 15.91
CA GLY A 149 2.12 -10.29 15.07
C GLY A 149 1.20 -10.77 13.96
N LYS A 150 1.05 -9.97 12.90
CA LYS A 150 0.08 -10.22 11.81
C LYS A 150 0.40 -11.50 11.04
N VAL A 151 1.65 -11.66 10.60
CA VAL A 151 2.12 -12.89 9.92
C VAL A 151 2.01 -14.11 10.83
N GLY A 152 2.38 -13.99 12.11
CA GLY A 152 2.20 -15.07 13.09
C GLY A 152 0.74 -15.47 13.31
N THR A 153 -0.19 -14.51 13.26
CA THR A 153 -1.63 -14.77 13.37
C THR A 153 -2.14 -15.56 12.17
N ASP A 154 -1.66 -15.24 10.97
CA ASP A 154 -1.99 -15.97 9.75
C ASP A 154 -1.46 -17.42 9.78
N ILE A 155 -0.20 -17.60 10.19
CA ILE A 155 0.40 -18.94 10.34
C ILE A 155 -0.39 -19.77 11.37
N LYS A 156 -0.78 -19.17 12.51
CA LYS A 156 -1.61 -19.82 13.53
C LYS A 156 -3.00 -20.16 13.00
N HIS A 157 -3.57 -19.32 12.15
CA HIS A 157 -4.84 -19.60 11.49
C HIS A 157 -4.73 -20.84 10.59
N THR A 158 -3.72 -20.92 9.71
CA THR A 158 -3.48 -22.12 8.90
C THR A 158 -3.31 -23.37 9.77
N TYR A 159 -2.52 -23.30 10.86
CA TYR A 159 -2.34 -24.44 11.76
C TYR A 159 -3.66 -24.86 12.44
N THR A 160 -4.47 -23.89 12.86
CA THR A 160 -5.76 -24.15 13.51
C THR A 160 -6.75 -24.80 12.55
N VAL A 161 -6.82 -24.32 11.30
CA VAL A 161 -7.63 -24.94 10.25
C VAL A 161 -7.16 -26.36 10.00
N LEU A 162 -5.86 -26.58 9.79
CA LEU A 162 -5.30 -27.91 9.58
C LEU A 162 -5.62 -28.87 10.73
N LYS A 163 -5.56 -28.40 11.98
CA LYS A 163 -5.87 -29.22 13.16
C LYS A 163 -7.35 -29.60 13.23
N ASN A 164 -8.26 -28.71 12.80
CA ASN A 164 -9.69 -28.89 12.94
C ASN A 164 -10.34 -29.59 11.74
N THR A 165 -9.88 -29.31 10.52
CA THR A 165 -10.47 -29.84 9.28
C THR A 165 -9.61 -30.89 8.61
N GLY A 166 -8.31 -30.97 8.92
CA GLY A 166 -7.36 -31.81 8.19
C GLY A 166 -6.96 -31.24 6.82
N GLU A 167 -7.39 -30.02 6.49
CA GLU A 167 -7.11 -29.37 5.20
C GLU A 167 -6.15 -28.18 5.38
N LEU A 168 -5.29 -27.96 4.38
CA LEU A 168 -4.41 -26.80 4.34
C LEU A 168 -5.08 -25.65 3.60
N ASP A 169 -5.30 -24.54 4.30
CA ASP A 169 -5.75 -23.28 3.72
C ASP A 169 -4.68 -22.18 3.84
N PHE A 170 -4.28 -21.65 2.68
CA PHE A 170 -3.33 -20.55 2.53
C PHE A 170 -3.93 -19.31 1.86
N SER A 171 -5.25 -19.30 1.61
CA SER A 171 -5.93 -18.23 0.86
C SER A 171 -5.74 -16.82 1.46
N HIS A 172 -5.64 -16.73 2.78
CA HIS A 172 -5.45 -15.48 3.52
C HIS A 172 -4.04 -14.88 3.40
N PHE A 173 -3.07 -15.60 2.81
CA PHE A 173 -1.74 -15.04 2.51
C PHE A 173 -1.69 -14.24 1.20
N SER A 174 -2.73 -14.31 0.35
CA SER A 174 -2.82 -13.54 -0.90
C SER A 174 -2.70 -12.02 -0.69
N LYS A 175 -3.06 -11.53 0.49
CA LYS A 175 -2.95 -10.11 0.89
C LYS A 175 -1.51 -9.55 0.92
N TYR A 176 -0.49 -10.41 0.89
CA TYR A 176 0.91 -10.00 0.91
C TYR A 176 1.49 -9.76 -0.49
N GLU A 177 0.76 -10.08 -1.56
CA GLU A 177 1.17 -9.87 -2.97
C GLU A 177 2.62 -10.33 -3.26
N PHE A 178 2.96 -11.52 -2.77
CA PHE A 178 4.31 -12.06 -2.88
C PHE A 178 4.30 -13.41 -3.61
N THR A 179 4.54 -13.36 -4.93
CA THR A 179 4.39 -14.50 -5.83
C THR A 179 5.23 -15.71 -5.40
N ALA A 180 6.44 -15.50 -4.89
CA ALA A 180 7.29 -16.61 -4.43
C ALA A 180 6.70 -17.35 -3.21
N LEU A 181 5.90 -16.68 -2.36
CA LEU A 181 5.19 -17.31 -1.24
C LEU A 181 4.03 -18.17 -1.73
N ASP A 182 3.29 -17.73 -2.75
CA ASP A 182 2.19 -18.53 -3.32
C ASP A 182 2.72 -19.84 -3.91
N ILE A 183 3.87 -19.78 -4.60
CA ILE A 183 4.55 -20.98 -5.12
C ILE A 183 5.02 -21.86 -3.94
N PHE A 184 5.55 -21.26 -2.87
CA PHE A 184 5.96 -22.01 -1.68
C PHE A 184 4.78 -22.73 -1.02
N HIS A 185 3.64 -22.05 -0.83
CA HIS A 185 2.43 -22.63 -0.25
C HIS A 185 1.82 -23.72 -1.14
N ARG A 186 1.85 -23.55 -2.46
CA ARG A 186 1.48 -24.61 -3.40
C ARG A 186 2.36 -25.84 -3.23
N ASN A 187 3.66 -25.66 -3.08
CA ASN A 187 4.60 -26.78 -2.86
C ASN A 187 4.40 -27.45 -1.49
N MET A 188 4.02 -26.68 -0.46
CA MET A 188 3.59 -27.24 0.83
C MET A 188 2.34 -28.11 0.70
N LEU A 189 1.36 -27.68 -0.09
CA LEU A 189 0.14 -28.44 -0.34
C LEU A 189 0.44 -29.74 -1.12
N ILE A 190 1.29 -29.69 -2.15
CA ILE A 190 1.77 -30.90 -2.86
C ILE A 190 2.48 -31.84 -1.89
N LYS A 191 3.37 -31.33 -1.03
CA LYS A 191 4.08 -32.15 -0.04
C LYS A 191 3.13 -32.81 0.98
N TYR A 192 2.01 -32.17 1.28
CA TYR A 192 0.98 -32.71 2.17
C TYR A 192 0.13 -33.79 1.50
N GLN A 193 -0.26 -33.60 0.24
CA GLN A 193 -1.15 -34.50 -0.50
C GLN A 193 -0.40 -35.67 -1.15
N ASP A 194 0.70 -35.39 -1.84
CA ASP A 194 1.40 -36.33 -2.72
C ASP A 194 2.77 -36.76 -2.18
N GLY A 195 3.26 -36.10 -1.13
CA GLY A 195 4.60 -36.35 -0.58
C GLY A 195 5.73 -35.77 -1.46
N GLY A 196 6.88 -36.46 -1.52
CA GLY A 196 8.04 -36.05 -2.33
C GLY A 196 9.22 -35.42 -1.55
N ASP A 197 10.34 -35.18 -2.22
CA ASP A 197 11.56 -34.66 -1.58
C ASP A 197 11.42 -33.16 -1.22
N SER A 198 11.40 -32.87 0.09
CA SER A 198 11.33 -31.50 0.64
C SER A 198 12.44 -30.61 0.10
N LYS A 199 13.65 -31.14 -0.12
CA LYS A 199 14.80 -30.36 -0.58
C LYS A 199 14.58 -29.84 -2.00
N ARG A 200 13.97 -30.64 -2.88
CA ARG A 200 13.65 -30.23 -4.26
C ARG A 200 12.48 -29.26 -4.32
N LEU A 201 11.44 -29.51 -3.53
CA LEU A 201 10.22 -28.70 -3.52
C LEU A 201 10.46 -27.27 -3.00
N PHE A 202 11.31 -27.09 -1.99
CA PHE A 202 11.50 -25.77 -1.36
C PHE A 202 12.70 -24.97 -1.89
N LYS A 203 13.70 -25.61 -2.53
CA LYS A 203 14.94 -24.93 -2.98
C LYS A 203 14.69 -23.79 -3.98
N ARG A 204 13.85 -24.01 -4.99
CA ARG A 204 13.56 -22.98 -6.02
C ARG A 204 12.72 -21.81 -5.47
N PRO A 205 11.59 -22.04 -4.77
CA PRO A 205 10.82 -20.96 -4.18
C PRO A 205 11.61 -20.11 -3.18
N LEU A 206 12.43 -20.73 -2.32
CA LEU A 206 13.28 -19.99 -1.39
C LEU A 206 14.31 -19.11 -2.10
N LYS A 207 15.00 -19.64 -3.11
CA LYS A 207 15.93 -18.84 -3.91
C LYS A 207 15.23 -17.64 -4.57
N ASN A 208 14.03 -17.86 -5.10
CA ASN A 208 13.24 -16.78 -5.71
C ASN A 208 12.81 -15.73 -4.68
N MET A 209 12.40 -16.15 -3.48
CA MET A 209 12.02 -15.29 -2.37
C MET A 209 13.18 -14.39 -1.92
N SER A 210 14.36 -14.96 -1.69
CA SER A 210 15.56 -14.18 -1.34
C SER A 210 15.98 -13.25 -2.48
N THR A 211 15.90 -13.70 -3.73
CA THR A 211 16.23 -12.84 -4.89
C THR A 211 15.25 -11.67 -5.03
N GLU A 212 13.96 -11.91 -4.78
CA GLU A 212 12.94 -10.87 -4.82
C GLU A 212 13.15 -9.85 -3.70
N LEU A 213 13.50 -10.29 -2.49
CA LEU A 213 13.83 -9.40 -1.37
C LEU A 213 15.08 -8.55 -1.65
N VAL A 214 16.16 -9.16 -2.16
CA VAL A 214 17.36 -8.41 -2.56
C VAL A 214 17.03 -7.37 -3.62
N LYS A 215 16.22 -7.71 -4.63
CA LYS A 215 15.77 -6.74 -5.64
C LYS A 215 14.92 -5.61 -5.04
N ARG A 216 14.04 -5.93 -4.08
CA ARG A 216 13.23 -4.93 -3.36
C ARG A 216 14.12 -3.97 -2.56
N ASP A 217 15.15 -4.48 -1.90
CA ASP A 217 16.12 -3.66 -1.16
C ASP A 217 16.99 -2.79 -2.09
N GLU A 218 17.44 -3.34 -3.22
CA GLU A 218 18.16 -2.58 -4.25
C GLU A 218 17.31 -1.43 -4.81
N LEU A 219 16.04 -1.71 -5.13
CA LEU A 219 15.08 -0.70 -5.57
C LEU A 219 14.85 0.36 -4.49
N GLN A 220 14.68 -0.03 -3.23
CA GLN A 220 14.55 0.91 -2.11
C GLN A 220 15.78 1.81 -1.99
N ARG A 221 16.99 1.25 -2.09
CA ARG A 221 18.24 2.01 -2.00
C ARG A 221 18.35 3.01 -3.14
N LYS A 222 18.07 2.57 -4.37
CA LYS A 222 18.07 3.44 -5.56
C LYS A 222 17.04 4.57 -5.43
N ASN A 223 15.82 4.23 -5.03
CA ASN A 223 14.74 5.18 -4.82
C ASN A 223 15.04 6.18 -3.69
N SER A 224 15.70 5.74 -2.61
CA SER A 224 16.11 6.62 -1.51
C SER A 224 17.16 7.64 -1.95
N ILE A 225 18.13 7.22 -2.78
CA ILE A 225 19.13 8.13 -3.37
C ILE A 225 18.46 9.15 -4.29
N GLN A 226 17.59 8.70 -5.19
CA GLN A 226 16.84 9.59 -6.08
C GLN A 226 15.99 10.59 -5.28
N ARG A 227 15.28 10.12 -4.24
CA ARG A 227 14.52 10.97 -3.31
C ARG A 227 15.39 12.03 -2.66
N ARG A 228 16.61 11.70 -2.24
CA ARG A 228 17.54 12.69 -1.66
C ARG A 228 17.94 13.75 -2.67
N GLN A 229 18.26 13.36 -3.91
CA GLN A 229 18.63 14.31 -4.97
C GLN A 229 17.48 15.26 -5.29
N GLU A 230 16.27 14.72 -5.45
CA GLU A 230 15.07 15.51 -5.75
C GLU A 230 14.68 16.41 -4.56
N ASN A 231 14.78 15.94 -3.32
CA ASN A 231 14.59 16.79 -2.14
C ASN A 231 15.61 17.93 -2.06
N THR A 232 16.89 17.69 -2.39
CA THR A 232 17.89 18.75 -2.42
C THR A 232 17.55 19.80 -3.49
N ALA A 233 17.10 19.38 -4.67
CA ALA A 233 16.66 20.31 -5.71
C ALA A 233 15.46 21.16 -5.28
N LEU A 234 14.50 20.55 -4.56
CA LEU A 234 13.35 21.27 -3.99
C LEU A 234 13.78 22.30 -2.93
N VAL A 235 14.73 21.96 -2.06
CA VAL A 235 15.26 22.91 -1.07
C VAL A 235 15.93 24.10 -1.76
N ILE A 236 16.71 23.85 -2.82
CA ILE A 236 17.33 24.92 -3.62
C ILE A 236 16.25 25.79 -4.26
N ALA A 237 15.22 25.19 -4.86
CA ALA A 237 14.11 25.94 -5.48
C ALA A 237 13.39 26.84 -4.46
N LEU A 238 13.14 26.34 -3.24
CA LEU A 238 12.51 27.10 -2.16
C LEU A 238 13.45 28.16 -1.56
N ALA A 239 14.77 28.01 -1.68
CA ALA A 239 15.75 29.00 -1.23
C ALA A 239 15.85 30.21 -2.17
N ILE A 240 15.54 30.08 -3.46
CA ILE A 240 15.66 31.18 -4.43
C ILE A 240 14.79 32.41 -4.03
N PRO A 241 13.50 32.27 -3.70
CA PRO A 241 12.69 33.41 -3.25
C PRO A 241 13.20 34.06 -1.96
N LEU A 242 13.76 33.26 -1.05
CA LEU A 242 14.41 33.74 0.18
C LEU A 242 15.65 34.59 -0.15
N LEU A 243 16.51 34.08 -1.03
CA LEU A 243 17.72 34.78 -1.44
C LEU A 243 17.39 36.07 -2.20
N MET A 244 16.38 36.04 -3.08
CA MET A 244 15.93 37.25 -3.79
C MET A 244 15.46 38.34 -2.83
N ARG A 245 14.71 37.97 -1.78
CA ARG A 245 14.27 38.93 -0.75
C ARG A 245 15.44 39.53 0.04
N LEU A 246 16.50 38.77 0.28
CA LEU A 246 17.65 39.21 1.06
C LEU A 246 18.68 39.99 0.23
N MET A 247 18.94 39.57 -1.00
CA MET A 247 20.00 40.13 -1.85
C MET A 247 19.51 41.26 -2.77
N VAL A 248 18.24 41.26 -3.14
CA VAL A 248 17.65 42.24 -4.06
C VAL A 248 16.35 42.78 -3.46
N ALA A 249 16.46 43.31 -2.24
CA ALA A 249 15.32 43.70 -1.40
C ALA A 249 14.39 44.72 -2.09
N ASP A 250 14.94 45.71 -2.80
CA ASP A 250 14.15 46.76 -3.44
C ASP A 250 13.29 46.21 -4.59
N LEU A 251 13.87 45.38 -5.46
CA LEU A 251 13.14 44.73 -6.56
C LEU A 251 12.10 43.72 -6.04
N TYR A 252 12.41 43.08 -4.90
CA TYR A 252 11.48 42.17 -4.24
C TYR A 252 10.34 42.91 -3.54
N ALA A 253 10.60 44.12 -3.03
CA ALA A 253 9.58 45.01 -2.48
C ALA A 253 8.59 45.43 -3.58
N ASP A 254 9.08 45.79 -4.76
CA ASP A 254 8.23 46.09 -5.92
C ASP A 254 7.39 44.88 -6.36
N PHE A 255 7.98 43.68 -6.34
CA PHE A 255 7.24 42.44 -6.62
C PHE A 255 6.14 42.18 -5.58
N THR A 256 6.42 42.38 -4.29
CA THR A 256 5.45 42.17 -3.20
C THR A 256 4.42 43.30 -3.09
N ALA A 257 4.66 44.46 -3.69
CA ALA A 257 3.69 45.55 -3.81
C ALA A 257 2.47 45.19 -4.69
N MET A 258 2.57 44.14 -5.52
CA MET A 258 1.44 43.54 -6.23
C MET A 258 0.98 42.26 -5.51
N PRO A 259 0.17 42.35 -4.43
CA PRO A 259 -0.05 41.25 -3.49
C PRO A 259 -0.71 40.03 -4.15
N MET A 260 -1.65 40.22 -5.08
CA MET A 260 -2.28 39.09 -5.78
C MET A 260 -1.30 38.33 -6.68
N PHE A 261 -0.41 39.04 -7.37
CA PHE A 261 0.57 38.42 -8.27
C PHE A 261 1.67 37.70 -7.47
N ALA A 262 2.19 38.34 -6.43
CA ALA A 262 3.19 37.76 -5.55
C ALA A 262 2.68 36.50 -4.84
N VAL A 263 1.47 36.55 -4.26
CA VAL A 263 0.86 35.38 -3.61
C VAL A 263 0.60 34.26 -4.62
N GLY A 264 0.09 34.58 -5.82
CA GLY A 264 -0.16 33.59 -6.87
C GLY A 264 1.11 32.88 -7.34
N ALA A 265 2.18 33.63 -7.61
CA ALA A 265 3.46 33.08 -8.05
C ALA A 265 4.12 32.22 -6.95
N MET A 266 4.11 32.70 -5.70
CA MET A 266 4.64 31.94 -4.56
C MET A 266 3.82 30.69 -4.25
N ALA A 267 2.49 30.76 -4.35
CA ALA A 267 1.63 29.61 -4.21
C ALA A 267 1.93 28.55 -5.29
N LEU A 268 2.07 28.97 -6.55
CA LEU A 268 2.37 28.08 -7.65
C LEU A 268 3.74 27.40 -7.48
N CYS A 269 4.75 28.16 -7.04
CA CYS A 269 6.08 27.61 -6.73
C CYS A 269 6.00 26.60 -5.57
N TYR A 270 5.34 26.96 -4.47
CA TYR A 270 5.20 26.11 -3.28
C TYR A 270 4.41 24.83 -3.57
N PHE A 271 3.24 24.93 -4.20
CA PHE A 271 2.44 23.77 -4.58
C PHE A 271 3.07 22.94 -5.70
N GLY A 272 3.80 23.58 -6.62
CA GLY A 272 4.61 22.88 -7.63
C GLY A 272 5.69 22.02 -6.98
N CYS A 273 6.41 22.57 -5.99
CA CYS A 273 7.39 21.82 -5.19
C CYS A 273 6.76 20.65 -4.44
N LEU A 274 5.59 20.87 -3.81
CA LEU A 274 4.83 19.81 -3.14
C LEU A 274 4.35 18.73 -4.12
N ALA A 275 3.90 19.10 -5.31
CA ALA A 275 3.44 18.16 -6.33
C ALA A 275 4.59 17.30 -6.86
N ILE A 276 5.76 17.88 -7.08
CA ILE A 276 6.97 17.14 -7.46
C ILE A 276 7.38 16.20 -6.32
N SER A 277 7.48 16.70 -5.09
CA SER A 277 7.76 15.86 -3.90
C SER A 277 6.80 14.68 -3.79
N PHE A 278 5.51 14.92 -4.07
CA PHE A 278 4.50 13.87 -4.11
C PHE A 278 4.76 12.81 -5.20
N MET A 279 5.06 13.22 -6.44
CA MET A 279 5.38 12.29 -7.52
C MET A 279 6.61 11.43 -7.21
N VAL A 280 7.64 12.06 -6.64
CA VAL A 280 8.88 11.44 -6.21
C VAL A 280 8.63 10.41 -5.11
N GLN A 281 7.91 10.80 -4.07
CA GLN A 281 7.60 9.92 -2.95
C GLN A 281 6.76 8.73 -3.43
N ARG A 282 5.80 8.93 -4.35
CA ARG A 282 5.01 7.85 -4.92
C ARG A 282 5.84 6.84 -5.70
N ARG A 283 6.83 7.31 -6.47
CA ARG A 283 7.79 6.42 -7.15
C ARG A 283 8.68 5.69 -6.16
N ALA A 284 9.14 6.39 -5.11
CA ALA A 284 10.01 5.81 -4.12
C ALA A 284 9.34 4.67 -3.33
N LEU A 285 8.02 4.77 -3.15
CA LEU A 285 7.21 3.77 -2.43
C LEU A 285 6.79 2.58 -3.29
N ASP A 286 6.94 2.67 -4.62
CA ASP A 286 6.70 1.52 -5.49
C ASP A 286 7.94 0.61 -5.47
N ILE A 287 7.94 -0.33 -4.52
CA ILE A 287 8.95 -1.38 -4.40
C ILE A 287 8.41 -2.71 -4.99
N SER A 288 7.28 -2.67 -5.69
CA SER A 288 6.71 -3.88 -6.27
C SER A 288 7.63 -4.42 -7.38
N VAL A 289 8.19 -5.61 -7.17
CA VAL A 289 8.88 -6.34 -8.23
C VAL A 289 7.79 -7.03 -9.04
N ARG A 290 7.33 -6.38 -10.12
CA ARG A 290 6.48 -7.07 -11.08
C ARG A 290 7.35 -8.09 -11.81
N ALA A 291 7.13 -9.37 -11.49
CA ALA A 291 7.64 -10.45 -12.31
C ALA A 291 7.13 -10.23 -13.75
N TYR A 292 8.08 -10.07 -14.68
CA TYR A 292 7.83 -10.25 -16.11
C TYR A 292 7.60 -11.73 -16.40
#